data_AF-A0A942Z2U3-F1
#
_entry.id   AF-A0A942Z2U3-F1
#
_cell.length_a   1.000
_cell.length_b   1.000
_cell.length_c   1.000
_cell.angle_alpha   90.00
_cell.angle_beta   90.00
_cell.angle_gamma   90.00
#
_symmetry.space_group_name_H-M   'P 1'
#
loop_
_entity.id
_entity.type
_entity.pdbx_description
1 polymer ?
#
loop_
_entity_poly.entity_id
_entity_poly.type
_entity_poly.pdbx_seq_one_letter_code
_entity_poly.pdbx_strand_id
1 'polypeptide(L)'
;MEAHVKKSLEEWKEEIGDILVEIDKEYEDTKRELQIYSYKFSITKQVIQSTVNEEIIRNIRHLYHSPFEERFKELKEGIRDLEEKKKVFQMFIDKIDKVKGRQDPTSAVLQQNG
;
A
#
# COMPACT_ATOMS: atom_id res chain seq x y z
N MET A 1 11.58 31.26 4.42
CA MET A 1 10.17 31.01 4.07
C MET A 1 9.32 31.83 5.01
N GLU A 2 8.21 32.40 4.56
CA GLU A 2 7.29 33.09 5.47
C GLU A 2 6.70 32.08 6.46
N ALA A 3 6.48 32.50 7.72
CA ALA A 3 6.07 31.61 8.80
C ALA A 3 4.76 30.87 8.50
N HIS A 4 3.84 31.52 7.78
CA HIS A 4 2.57 30.92 7.38
C HIS A 4 2.78 29.79 6.36
N VAL A 5 3.67 29.95 5.38
CA VAL A 5 4.01 28.90 4.40
C VAL A 5 4.66 27.70 5.10
N LYS A 6 5.51 27.93 6.11
CA LYS A 6 6.11 26.84 6.90
C LYS A 6 5.06 26.04 7.67
N LYS A 7 4.10 26.74 8.28
CA LYS A 7 3.00 26.11 9.01
C LYS A 7 2.12 25.28 8.08
N SER A 8 1.69 25.83 6.93
CA SER A 8 0.86 25.10 5.98
C SER A 8 1.55 23.85 5.41
N LEU A 9 2.87 23.89 5.19
CA LEU A 9 3.63 22.72 4.77
C LEU A 9 3.80 21.66 5.88
N GLU A 10 3.70 22.03 7.15
CA GLU A 10 3.68 21.06 8.26
C GLU A 10 2.31 20.41 8.36
N GLU A 11 1.23 21.21 8.35
CA GLU A 11 -0.15 20.72 8.39
C GLU A 11 -0.40 19.75 7.23
N TRP A 12 0.02 20.11 6.01
CA TRP A 12 -0.13 19.22 4.86
C TRP A 12 0.72 17.94 4.98
N LYS A 13 1.88 18.00 5.63
CA LYS A 13 2.70 16.81 5.88
C LYS A 13 2.03 15.87 6.89
N GLU A 14 1.40 16.42 7.93
CA GLU A 14 0.63 15.65 8.91
C GLU A 14 -0.56 14.95 8.23
N GLU A 15 -1.32 15.68 7.40
CA GLU A 15 -2.44 15.11 6.63
C GLU A 15 -2.00 13.96 5.71
N ILE A 16 -0.87 14.12 5.01
CA ILE A 16 -0.31 13.04 4.19
C ILE A 16 0.14 11.86 5.05
N GLY A 17 0.68 12.13 6.25
CA GLY A 17 1.04 11.12 7.23
C GLY A 17 -0.15 10.24 7.62
N ASP A 18 -1.29 10.85 7.91
CA ASP A 18 -2.52 10.12 8.25
C ASP A 18 -3.01 9.25 7.06
N ILE A 19 -2.92 9.78 5.84
CA ILE A 19 -3.25 9.01 4.63
C ILE A 19 -2.33 7.80 4.47
N LEU A 20 -1.02 7.94 4.74
CA LEU A 20 -0.07 6.84 4.68
C LEU A 20 -0.38 5.74 5.69
N VAL A 21 -0.83 6.11 6.90
CA VAL A 21 -1.25 5.14 7.93
C VAL A 21 -2.45 4.32 7.46
N GLU A 22 -3.45 4.97 6.84
CA GLU A 22 -4.61 4.25 6.31
C GLU A 22 -4.24 3.34 5.13
N ILE A 23 -3.32 3.78 4.24
CA ILE A 23 -2.80 2.93 3.16
C ILE A 23 -2.10 1.69 3.72
N ASP A 24 -1.29 1.84 4.78
CA ASP A 24 -0.58 0.73 5.40
C ASP A 24 -1.52 -0.29 6.05
N LYS A 25 -2.60 0.20 6.66
CA LYS A 25 -3.65 -0.64 7.22
C LYS A 25 -4.38 -1.42 6.11
N GLU A 26 -4.83 -0.74 5.06
CA GLU A 26 -5.50 -1.37 3.91
C GLU A 26 -4.59 -2.40 3.24
N TYR A 27 -3.30 -2.12 3.13
CA TYR A 27 -2.30 -3.04 2.60
C TYR A 27 -2.20 -4.32 3.42
N GLU A 28 -2.06 -4.23 4.74
CA GLU A 28 -1.96 -5.42 5.59
C GLU A 28 -3.28 -6.22 5.63
N ASP A 29 -4.43 -5.55 5.58
CA ASP A 29 -5.73 -6.22 5.49
C ASP A 29 -5.87 -6.97 4.14
N THR A 30 -5.53 -6.32 3.02
CA THR A 30 -5.57 -6.92 1.68
C THR A 30 -4.60 -8.10 1.57
N LYS A 31 -3.41 -7.98 2.16
CA LYS A 31 -2.40 -9.05 2.22
C LYS A 31 -2.86 -10.24 3.04
N ARG A 32 -3.54 -10.01 4.17
CA ARG A 32 -4.16 -11.09 4.96
C ARG A 32 -5.25 -11.78 4.16
N GLU A 33 -6.11 -11.03 3.48
CA GLU A 33 -7.15 -11.60 2.61
C GLU A 33 -6.52 -12.42 1.47
N LEU A 34 -5.45 -11.92 0.85
CA LEU A 34 -4.73 -12.62 -0.21
C LEU A 34 -4.21 -13.98 0.27
N GLN A 35 -3.67 -14.05 1.48
CA GLN A 35 -3.23 -15.33 2.07
C GLN A 35 -4.40 -16.30 2.22
N ILE A 36 -5.55 -15.84 2.70
CA ILE A 36 -6.77 -16.66 2.83
C ILE A 36 -7.18 -17.23 1.47
N TYR A 37 -7.23 -16.39 0.42
CA TYR A 37 -7.61 -16.85 -0.92
C TYR A 37 -6.55 -17.76 -1.56
N SER A 38 -5.28 -17.55 -1.25
CA SER A 38 -4.20 -18.49 -1.63
C SER A 38 -4.45 -19.89 -1.05
N TYR A 39 -4.84 -19.97 0.23
CA TYR A 39 -5.18 -21.26 0.86
C TYR A 39 -6.45 -21.86 0.26
N LYS A 40 -7.53 -21.08 0.10
CA LYS A 40 -8.79 -21.54 -0.52
C LYS A 40 -8.56 -22.10 -1.93
N PHE A 41 -7.78 -21.39 -2.75
CA PHE A 41 -7.41 -21.82 -4.09
C PHE A 41 -6.59 -23.12 -4.07
N SER A 42 -5.62 -23.23 -3.15
CA SER A 42 -4.81 -24.44 -2.99
C SER A 42 -5.64 -25.65 -2.56
N ILE A 43 -6.59 -25.48 -1.64
CA ILE A 43 -7.50 -26.55 -1.19
C ILE A 43 -8.38 -27.02 -2.34
N THR A 44 -9.03 -26.11 -3.07
CA THR A 44 -9.89 -26.50 -4.21
C THR A 44 -9.11 -27.24 -5.28
N LYS A 45 -7.84 -26.85 -5.52
CA LYS A 45 -6.94 -27.57 -6.43
C LYS A 45 -6.70 -29.01 -5.98
N GLN A 46 -6.43 -29.23 -4.69
CA GLN A 46 -6.23 -30.57 -4.13
C GLN A 46 -7.50 -31.42 -4.22
N VAL A 47 -8.66 -30.84 -3.88
CA VAL A 47 -9.95 -31.56 -3.96
C VAL A 47 -10.27 -31.97 -5.40
N ILE A 48 -10.03 -31.09 -6.38
CA ILE A 48 -10.18 -31.43 -7.80
C ILE A 48 -9.27 -32.60 -8.18
N GLN A 49 -8.01 -32.61 -7.73
CA GLN A 49 -7.05 -33.66 -8.04
C GLN A 49 -7.39 -35.02 -7.39
N SER A 50 -8.06 -35.01 -6.24
CA SER A 50 -8.45 -36.23 -5.52
C SER A 50 -9.86 -36.72 -5.87
N THR A 51 -10.62 -36.00 -6.69
CA THR A 51 -11.98 -36.37 -7.08
C THR A 51 -11.97 -37.09 -8.42
N VAL A 52 -12.78 -38.15 -8.55
CA VAL A 52 -12.92 -38.94 -9.80
C VAL A 52 -14.21 -38.58 -10.57
N ASN A 53 -15.22 -38.06 -9.86
CA ASN A 53 -16.48 -37.69 -10.47
C ASN A 53 -16.37 -36.34 -11.20
N GLU A 54 -16.47 -36.39 -12.53
CA GLU A 54 -16.34 -35.22 -13.41
C GLU A 54 -17.41 -34.14 -13.18
N GLU A 55 -18.63 -34.51 -12.80
CA GLU A 55 -19.69 -33.54 -12.48
C GLU A 55 -19.35 -32.75 -11.21
N ILE A 56 -18.87 -33.45 -10.18
CA ILE A 56 -18.38 -32.82 -8.95
C ILE A 56 -17.18 -31.92 -9.25
N ILE A 57 -16.22 -32.38 -10.06
CA ILE A 57 -15.07 -31.57 -10.48
C ILE A 57 -15.53 -30.29 -11.18
N ARG A 58 -16.49 -30.39 -12.12
CA ARG A 58 -17.03 -29.25 -12.85
C ARG A 58 -17.68 -28.24 -11.91
N ASN A 59 -18.47 -28.71 -10.96
CA ASN A 59 -19.13 -27.87 -9.97
C ASN A 59 -18.11 -27.19 -9.05
N ILE A 60 -17.10 -27.90 -8.57
CA ILE A 60 -16.04 -27.32 -7.72
C ILE A 60 -15.25 -26.26 -8.49
N ARG A 61 -14.94 -26.52 -9.77
CA ARG A 61 -14.24 -25.55 -10.61
C ARG A 61 -15.03 -24.26 -10.75
N HIS A 62 -16.32 -24.38 -11.07
CA HIS A 62 -17.17 -23.23 -11.35
C HIS A 62 -17.52 -22.44 -10.08
N LEU A 63 -17.90 -23.11 -8.99
CA LEU A 63 -18.40 -22.46 -7.79
C LEU A 63 -17.30 -21.95 -6.86
N TYR A 64 -16.11 -22.56 -6.91
CA TYR A 64 -15.06 -22.28 -5.93
C TYR A 64 -13.71 -21.98 -6.58
N HIS A 65 -13.18 -22.89 -7.40
CA HIS A 65 -11.79 -22.77 -7.89
C HIS A 65 -11.56 -21.49 -8.70
N SER A 66 -12.38 -21.28 -9.74
CA SER A 66 -12.26 -20.10 -10.61
C SER A 66 -12.53 -18.79 -9.86
N PRO A 67 -13.61 -18.65 -9.06
CA PRO A 67 -13.82 -17.45 -8.25
C PRO A 67 -12.69 -17.17 -7.26
N PHE A 68 -12.11 -18.21 -6.64
CA PHE A 68 -10.99 -18.02 -5.72
C PHE A 68 -9.71 -17.59 -6.45
N GLU A 69 -9.48 -18.09 -7.67
CA GLU A 69 -8.36 -17.66 -8.51
C GLU A 69 -8.51 -16.19 -8.93
N GLU A 70 -9.70 -15.80 -9.39
CA GLU A 70 -10.02 -14.43 -9.80
C GLU A 70 -9.81 -13.47 -8.62
N ARG A 71 -10.40 -13.78 -7.46
CA ARG A 71 -10.22 -12.96 -6.27
C ARG A 71 -8.77 -12.88 -5.81
N PHE A 72 -8.01 -13.97 -5.90
CA PHE A 72 -6.58 -13.96 -5.61
C PHE A 72 -5.79 -13.03 -6.55
N LYS A 73 -6.15 -12.99 -7.85
CA LYS A 73 -5.54 -12.07 -8.82
C LYS A 73 -5.89 -10.61 -8.53
N GLU A 74 -7.16 -10.32 -8.24
CA GLU A 74 -7.62 -8.99 -7.85
C GLU A 74 -6.87 -8.47 -6.61
N LEU A 75 -6.74 -9.31 -5.58
CA LEU A 75 -6.02 -8.93 -4.35
C LEU A 75 -4.54 -8.66 -4.61
N LYS A 76 -3.89 -9.39 -5.53
CA LYS A 76 -2.52 -9.09 -5.97
C LYS A 76 -2.40 -7.77 -6.71
N GLU A 77 -3.42 -7.39 -7.48
CA GLU A 77 -3.49 -6.07 -8.11
C GLU A 77 -3.67 -4.97 -7.07
N GLY A 78 -4.61 -5.15 -6.14
CA GLY A 78 -4.83 -4.20 -5.03
C GLY A 78 -3.58 -3.94 -4.19
N ILE A 79 -2.80 -4.97 -3.87
CA ILE A 79 -1.51 -4.81 -3.18
C ILE A 79 -0.55 -3.91 -3.97
N ARG A 80 -0.40 -4.14 -5.28
CA ARG A 80 0.49 -3.34 -6.13
C ARG A 80 0.04 -1.89 -6.23
N ASP A 81 -1.26 -1.65 -6.31
CA ASP A 81 -1.82 -0.31 -6.35
C ASP A 81 -1.59 0.44 -5.03
N LEU A 82 -1.71 -0.25 -3.89
CA LEU A 82 -1.42 0.31 -2.57
C LEU A 82 0.06 0.64 -2.40
N GLU A 83 0.97 -0.21 -2.89
CA GLU A 83 2.42 0.07 -2.89
C GLU A 83 2.76 1.32 -3.69
N GLU A 84 2.18 1.48 -4.89
CA GLU A 84 2.43 2.66 -5.71
C GLU A 84 1.81 3.92 -5.08
N LYS A 85 0.59 3.84 -4.52
CA LYS A 85 0.00 4.95 -3.75
C LYS A 85 0.91 5.35 -2.60
N LYS A 86 1.38 4.40 -1.79
CA LYS A 86 2.30 4.67 -0.68
C LYS A 86 3.55 5.42 -1.13
N LYS A 87 4.17 4.96 -2.22
CA LYS A 87 5.35 5.59 -2.81
C LYS A 87 5.09 7.03 -3.26
N VAL A 88 3.94 7.30 -3.87
CA VAL A 88 3.53 8.64 -4.31
C VAL A 88 3.37 9.58 -3.10
N PHE A 89 2.66 9.15 -2.05
CA PHE A 89 2.48 9.95 -0.84
C PHE A 89 3.79 10.17 -0.08
N GLN A 90 4.65 9.15 0.02
CA GLN A 90 5.98 9.30 0.59
C GLN A 90 6.83 10.32 -0.18
N MET A 91 6.76 10.31 -1.53
CA MET A 91 7.45 11.29 -2.35
C MET A 91 6.98 12.72 -2.08
N PHE A 92 5.71 12.94 -1.74
CA PHE A 92 5.24 14.27 -1.34
C PHE A 92 5.86 14.72 -0.02
N ILE A 93 5.91 13.83 0.99
CA ILE A 93 6.61 14.12 2.26
C ILE A 93 8.08 14.48 2.01
N ASP A 94 8.79 13.68 1.22
CA ASP A 94 10.20 13.90 0.93
C ASP A 94 10.44 15.25 0.22
N LYS A 95 9.50 15.67 -0.64
CA LYS A 95 9.55 16.98 -1.30
C LYS A 95 9.34 18.11 -0.31
N ILE A 96 8.37 17.99 0.61
CA ILE A 96 8.14 18.97 1.68
C ILE A 96 9.40 19.12 2.53
N ASP A 97 10.01 18.01 2.93
CA ASP A 97 11.23 18.02 3.76
C ASP A 97 12.43 18.62 3.04
N LYS A 98 12.59 18.36 1.73
CA LYS A 98 13.63 19.01 0.92
C LYS A 98 13.44 20.52 0.79
N VAL A 99 12.20 21.01 0.70
CA VAL A 99 11.91 22.45 0.66
C VAL A 99 12.25 23.09 2.01
N LYS A 100 11.99 22.40 3.12
CA LYS A 100 12.37 22.85 4.47
C LYS A 100 13.89 22.85 4.68
N GLY A 101 14.61 21.82 4.22
CA GLY A 101 16.06 21.66 4.43
C GLY A 101 16.97 22.56 3.58
N ARG A 102 16.47 23.15 2.48
CA ARG A 102 17.27 24.06 1.62
C ARG A 102 17.47 25.47 2.19
N GLN A 103 16.94 25.79 3.37
CA GLN A 103 16.97 27.16 3.91
C GLN A 103 17.99 27.43 5.02
N ASP A 104 18.76 26.44 5.47
CA ASP A 104 19.84 26.64 6.45
C ASP A 104 21.26 26.62 5.84
N PRO A 105 21.66 27.61 5.01
CA PRO A 105 23.08 27.96 4.90
C PRO A 105 23.44 29.37 5.39
N THR A 106 22.48 30.26 5.69
CA THR A 106 22.78 31.70 5.88
C THR A 106 22.83 32.16 7.35
N SER A 107 22.57 31.29 8.31
CA SER A 107 22.59 31.66 9.75
C SER A 107 23.95 31.44 10.43
N ALA A 108 24.96 30.89 9.73
CA ALA A 108 26.23 30.46 10.34
C ALA A 108 27.40 31.47 10.22
N VAL A 109 27.24 32.61 9.55
CA VAL A 109 28.39 33.52 9.23
C VAL A 109 28.42 34.81 10.07
N LEU A 110 27.46 35.05 10.97
CA LEU A 110 27.40 36.32 11.74
C LEU A 110 27.86 36.23 13.21
N GLN A 111 28.51 35.14 13.65
CA GLN A 111 29.07 35.04 15.02
C GLN A 111 30.61 35.07 15.11
N GLN A 112 31.34 35.46 14.07
CA GLN A 112 32.82 35.54 14.12
C GLN A 112 33.45 36.92 13.90
N ASN A 113 32.69 38.01 13.85
CA ASN A 113 33.27 39.35 13.87
C ASN A 113 32.76 40.13 15.08
N GLY A 114 33.32 39.80 16.25
CA GLY A 114 33.35 40.61 17.46
C GLY A 114 34.78 40.98 17.78
#